data_AF-A0A4Y3WF06-F1
#
_entry.id   AF-A0A4Y3WF06-F1
#
_cell.length_a   1.000
_cell.length_b   1.000
_cell.length_c   1.000
_cell.angle_alpha   90.00
_cell.angle_beta   90.00
_cell.angle_gamma   90.00
#
_symmetry.space_group_name_H-M   'P 1'
#
loop_
_entity.id
_entity.type
_entity.pdbx_description
1 polymer ?
#
loop_
_entity_poly.entity_id
_entity_poly.type
_entity_poly.pdbx_seq_one_letter_code
_entity_poly.pdbx_strand_id
1 'polypeptide(L)'
;MKDLKLYLDKLHANSEHCITISKSTLNNKKREVFEVLAATYRKLASDIEAVIATNAILDEERDKRLIGLLGKDDNSADSVTEITRLLGQSPEQSKSPAS
;
A
#
# COMPACT_ATOMS: atom_id res chain seq x y z
N MET A 1 -3.16 0.01 5.12
CA MET A 1 -3.79 0.84 4.06
C MET A 1 -4.53 2.07 4.57
N LYS A 2 -5.22 2.03 5.73
CA LYS A 2 -5.91 3.22 6.28
C LYS A 2 -4.95 4.40 6.53
N ASP A 3 -3.74 4.15 7.03
CA ASP A 3 -2.76 5.21 7.31
C ASP A 3 -2.24 5.88 6.04
N LEU A 4 -2.06 5.12 4.96
CA LEU A 4 -1.67 5.63 3.64
C LEU A 4 -2.76 6.51 3.02
N LYS A 5 -4.04 6.12 3.16
CA LYS A 5 -5.17 6.94 2.69
C LYS A 5 -5.26 8.26 3.46
N LEU A 6 -5.13 8.21 4.80
CA LEU A 6 -5.10 9.42 5.62
C LEU A 6 -3.93 10.34 5.26
N TYR A 7 -2.77 9.76 4.93
CA TYR A 7 -1.62 10.54 4.47
C TYR A 7 -1.85 11.16 3.09
N LEU A 8 -2.50 10.45 2.18
CA LEU A 8 -2.91 10.97 0.87
C LEU A 8 -3.81 12.20 1.02
N ASP A 9 -4.84 12.12 1.87
CA ASP A 9 -5.76 13.22 2.12
C ASP A 9 -5.01 14.47 2.63
N LYS A 10 -4.01 14.27 3.50
CA LYS A 10 -3.15 15.36 3.99
C LYS A 10 -2.31 15.97 2.88
N LEU A 11 -1.77 15.18 1.96
CA LEU A 11 -0.99 15.69 0.83
C LEU A 11 -1.85 16.54 -0.10
N HIS A 12 -3.07 16.09 -0.40
CA HIS A 12 -4.02 16.88 -1.19
C HIS A 12 -4.38 18.18 -0.48
N ALA A 13 -4.74 18.13 0.81
CA ALA A 13 -5.07 19.32 1.58
C ALA A 13 -3.90 20.33 1.63
N ASN A 14 -2.67 19.84 1.83
CA ASN A 14 -1.48 20.69 1.83
C ASN A 14 -1.20 21.31 0.45
N SER A 15 -1.43 20.57 -0.63
CA SER A 15 -1.31 21.11 -1.99
C SER A 15 -2.31 22.24 -2.24
N GLU A 16 -3.58 22.04 -1.88
CA GLU A 16 -4.63 23.05 -2.03
C GLU A 16 -4.39 24.29 -1.15
N HIS A 17 -3.85 24.10 0.07
CA HIS A 17 -3.38 25.21 0.89
C HIS A 17 -2.26 26.00 0.22
N CYS A 18 -1.26 25.32 -0.34
CA CYS A 18 -0.17 26.00 -1.05
C CYS A 18 -0.70 26.82 -2.23
N ILE A 19 -1.68 26.31 -2.98
CA ILE A 19 -2.30 27.04 -4.10
C ILE A 19 -3.10 28.23 -3.63
N THR A 20 -3.85 28.08 -2.54
CA THR A 20 -4.56 29.21 -1.94
C THR A 20 -3.59 30.33 -1.57
N ILE A 21 -2.45 29.98 -0.95
CA ILE A 21 -1.42 30.95 -0.58
C ILE A 21 -0.76 31.57 -1.82
N SER A 22 -0.47 30.78 -2.86
CA SER A 22 0.15 31.30 -4.09
C SER A 22 -0.76 32.30 -4.82
N LYS A 23 -2.07 32.08 -4.77
CA LYS A 23 -3.08 33.00 -5.31
C LYS A 23 -3.25 34.27 -4.47
N SER A 24 -3.12 34.18 -3.14
CA SER A 24 -3.32 35.32 -2.25
C SER A 24 -2.05 36.16 -2.01
N THR A 25 -0.87 35.65 -2.32
CA THR A 25 0.39 36.38 -2.12
C THR A 25 0.65 37.41 -3.23
N LEU A 26 1.02 38.62 -2.81
CA LEU A 26 1.45 39.71 -3.70
C LEU A 26 2.94 39.61 -4.08
N ASN A 27 3.71 38.73 -3.43
CA ASN A 27 5.13 38.52 -3.71
C ASN A 27 5.31 37.39 -4.73
N ASN A 28 5.87 37.72 -5.90
CA ASN A 28 6.07 36.78 -7.01
C ASN A 28 6.98 35.59 -6.65
N LYS A 29 8.08 35.82 -5.90
CA LYS A 29 8.96 34.72 -5.47
C LYS A 29 8.25 33.77 -4.51
N LYS A 30 7.45 34.31 -3.58
CA LYS A 30 6.63 33.48 -2.68
C LYS A 30 5.59 32.68 -3.48
N ARG A 31 4.96 33.29 -4.48
CA ARG A 31 3.99 32.62 -5.36
C ARG A 31 4.61 31.38 -6.00
N GLU A 32 5.77 31.56 -6.64
CA GLU A 32 6.51 30.48 -7.31
C GLU A 32 6.86 29.35 -6.34
N VAL A 33 7.38 29.67 -5.15
CA VAL A 33 7.71 28.66 -4.14
C VAL A 33 6.49 27.83 -3.72
N PHE A 34 5.35 28.48 -3.50
CA PHE A 34 4.12 27.76 -3.13
C PHE A 34 3.53 26.96 -4.29
N GLU A 35 3.68 27.41 -5.54
CA GLU A 35 3.29 26.63 -6.73
C GLU A 35 4.13 25.36 -6.87
N VAL A 36 5.46 25.47 -6.71
CA VAL A 36 6.38 24.32 -6.73
C VAL A 36 6.08 23.35 -5.59
N LEU A 37 5.79 23.87 -4.40
CA LEU A 37 5.46 23.03 -3.25
C LEU A 37 4.13 22.29 -3.45
N ALA A 38 3.12 22.97 -3.98
CA ALA A 38 1.84 22.36 -4.34
C ALA A 38 2.00 21.23 -5.37
N ALA A 39 2.83 21.46 -6.40
CA ALA A 39 3.13 20.46 -7.43
C ALA A 39 3.87 19.26 -6.83
N THR A 40 4.78 19.49 -5.88
CA THR A 40 5.53 18.43 -5.19
C THR A 40 4.60 17.55 -4.35
N TYR A 41 3.67 18.15 -3.58
CA TYR A 41 2.68 17.39 -2.82
C TYR A 41 1.75 16.55 -3.70
N ARG A 42 1.34 17.09 -4.86
CA ARG A 42 0.54 16.35 -5.84
C ARG A 42 1.30 15.16 -6.41
N LYS A 43 2.56 15.37 -6.79
CA LYS A 43 3.40 14.29 -7.32
C LYS A 43 3.54 13.16 -6.30
N LEU A 44 3.86 13.51 -5.04
CA LEU A 44 3.97 12.52 -3.97
C LEU A 44 2.66 11.78 -3.72
N ALA A 45 1.51 12.47 -3.78
CA ALA A 45 0.21 11.82 -3.67
C ALA A 45 0.00 10.79 -4.80
N SER A 46 0.29 11.16 -6.05
CA SER A 46 0.19 10.25 -7.19
C SER A 46 1.12 9.04 -7.08
N ASP A 47 2.35 9.22 -6.58
CA ASP A 47 3.28 8.13 -6.34
C ASP A 47 2.72 7.14 -5.30
N ILE A 48 2.06 7.65 -4.25
CA ILE A 48 1.41 6.82 -3.23
C ILE A 48 0.17 6.10 -3.77
N GLU A 49 -0.65 6.76 -4.58
CA GLU A 49 -1.79 6.13 -5.26
C GLU A 49 -1.33 4.94 -6.12
N ALA A 50 -0.22 5.10 -6.84
CA ALA A 50 0.35 4.04 -7.65
C ALA A 50 0.82 2.84 -6.79
N VAL A 51 1.45 3.10 -5.65
CA VAL A 51 1.81 2.03 -4.69
C VAL A 51 0.56 1.33 -4.16
N ILE A 52 -0.48 2.08 -3.81
CA ILE A 52 -1.75 1.53 -3.32
C ILE A 52 -2.39 0.61 -4.38
N ALA A 53 -2.46 1.08 -5.62
CA ALA A 53 -3.02 0.31 -6.73
C ALA A 53 -2.20 -0.95 -7.03
N THR A 54 -0.88 -0.84 -7.02
CA THR A 54 0.03 -1.98 -7.25
C THR A 54 -0.14 -3.04 -6.17
N ASN A 55 -0.24 -2.63 -4.90
CA ASN A 55 -0.47 -3.56 -3.79
C ASN A 55 -1.83 -4.26 -3.88
N ALA A 56 -2.88 -3.58 -4.35
CA ALA A 56 -4.18 -4.21 -4.56
C ALA A 56 -4.13 -5.33 -5.61
N ILE A 57 -3.43 -5.10 -6.72
CA ILE A 57 -3.16 -6.13 -7.75
C ILE A 57 -2.32 -7.28 -7.14
N LEU A 58 -1.32 -6.91 -6.34
CA LEU A 58 -0.56 -7.73 -5.40
C LEU A 58 -1.41 -8.79 -4.69
N ASP A 59 -2.34 -8.26 -3.90
CA ASP A 59 -3.22 -9.02 -3.03
C ASP A 59 -4.18 -9.90 -3.85
N GLU A 60 -4.76 -9.38 -4.94
CA GLU A 60 -5.64 -10.17 -5.82
C GLU A 60 -4.93 -11.38 -6.45
N GLU A 61 -3.69 -11.20 -6.92
CA GLU A 61 -2.90 -12.28 -7.51
C GLU A 61 -2.50 -13.32 -6.46
N ARG A 62 -2.16 -12.88 -5.24
CA ARG A 62 -1.92 -13.79 -4.11
C ARG A 62 -3.18 -14.59 -3.78
N ASP A 63 -4.33 -13.94 -3.69
CA ASP A 63 -5.59 -14.58 -3.31
C ASP A 63 -6.02 -15.60 -4.38
N LYS A 64 -5.86 -15.31 -5.67
CA LYS A 64 -6.07 -16.28 -6.76
C LYS A 64 -5.18 -17.51 -6.62
N ARG A 65 -3.90 -17.33 -6.30
CA ARG A 65 -2.96 -18.44 -6.09
C ARG A 65 -3.34 -19.30 -4.89
N LEU A 66 -3.74 -18.68 -3.78
CA LEU A 66 -4.19 -19.39 -2.59
C LEU A 66 -5.45 -20.20 -2.86
N ILE A 67 -6.45 -19.63 -3.55
CA ILE A 67 -7.66 -20.35 -3.94
C ILE A 67 -7.32 -21.53 -4.86
N GLY A 68 -6.45 -21.33 -5.85
CA GLY A 68 -6.01 -22.39 -6.74
C GLY A 68 -5.27 -23.53 -6.04
N LEU A 69 -4.52 -23.21 -4.98
CA LEU A 69 -3.81 -24.19 -4.15
C LEU A 69 -4.74 -24.95 -3.19
N LEU A 70 -5.78 -24.28 -2.66
CA LEU A 70 -6.81 -24.88 -1.82
C LEU A 70 -7.79 -25.75 -2.62
N GLY A 71 -8.05 -25.42 -3.89
CA GLY A 71 -8.94 -26.19 -4.77
C GLY A 71 -8.29 -27.40 -5.43
N LYS A 72 -7.02 -27.70 -5.13
CA LYS A 72 -6.27 -28.83 -5.71
C LYS A 72 -6.18 -29.98 -4.69
N ASP A 73 -7.24 -30.76 -4.59
CA ASP A 73 -7.25 -32.07 -3.91
C ASP A 73 -6.36 -33.03 -4.73
N ASP A 74 -5.28 -33.59 -4.18
CA ASP A 74 -5.31 -34.94 -3.59
C ASP A 74 -4.34 -35.13 -2.40
N ASN A 75 -3.72 -34.09 -1.85
CA ASN A 75 -2.85 -34.24 -0.67
C ASN A 75 -2.79 -32.97 0.19
N SER A 76 -3.74 -32.83 1.11
CA SER A 76 -3.91 -31.67 1.99
C SER A 76 -2.62 -31.25 2.74
N ALA A 77 -1.75 -32.21 3.08
CA ALA A 77 -0.48 -31.94 3.78
C ALA A 77 0.55 -31.19 2.91
N ASP A 78 0.59 -31.46 1.61
CA ASP A 78 1.50 -30.77 0.67
C ASP A 78 1.02 -29.34 0.42
N SER A 79 -0.30 -29.15 0.28
CA SER A 79 -0.91 -27.83 0.10
C SER A 79 -0.69 -26.92 1.32
N VAL A 80 -0.81 -27.44 2.54
CA VAL A 80 -0.55 -26.66 3.78
C VAL A 80 0.92 -26.25 3.88
N THR A 81 1.84 -27.13 3.49
CA THR A 81 3.29 -26.84 3.50
C THR A 81 3.66 -25.75 2.49
N GLU A 82 3.09 -25.78 1.29
CA GLU A 82 3.29 -24.76 0.25
C GLU A 82 2.64 -23.41 0.62
N ILE A 83 1.45 -23.41 1.25
CA ILE A 83 0.80 -22.20 1.78
C ILE A 83 1.67 -21.55 2.86
N THR A 84 2.17 -22.34 3.79
CA THR A 84 3.03 -21.89 4.90
C THR A 84 4.31 -21.24 4.38
N ARG A 85 4.90 -21.83 3.31
CA ARG A 85 6.05 -21.27 2.59
C ARG A 85 5.74 -19.94 1.92
N LEU A 86 4.59 -19.81 1.26
CA LEU A 86 4.17 -18.58 0.57
C LEU A 86 3.83 -17.43 1.54
N LEU A 87 3.34 -17.76 2.72
CA LEU A 87 3.05 -16.80 3.80
C LEU A 87 4.31 -16.40 4.58
N GLY A 88 5.46 -17.02 4.32
CA GLY A 88 6.72 -16.74 5.01
C GLY A 88 6.71 -17.10 6.50
N GLN A 89 5.72 -17.87 6.96
CA GLN A 89 5.68 -18.39 8.33
C GLN A 89 6.39 -19.74 8.35
N SER A 90 7.37 -19.93 9.23
CA SER A 90 7.98 -21.25 9.41
C SER A 90 6.96 -22.15 10.13
N PRO A 91 6.74 -23.41 9.69
CA PRO A 91 5.87 -24.32 10.41
C PRO A 91 6.53 -24.61 11.76
N GLU A 92 5.99 -24.08 12.84
CA GLU A 92 6.40 -24.50 14.18
C GLU A 92 6.12 -26.00 14.30
N GLN A 93 7.19 -26.76 14.53
CA GLN A 93 7.11 -28.16 14.89
C GLN A 93 6.15 -28.33 16.07
N SER A 94 5.03 -28.99 15.82
CA SER A 94 4.18 -29.57 16.86
C SER A 94 5.00 -30.55 17.70
N LYS A 95 5.54 -30.10 18.83
CA LYS A 95 5.90 -31.01 19.91
C LYS A 95 4.62 -31.50 20.57
N SER A 96 4.28 -32.75 20.31
CA SER A 96 3.25 -33.52 21.01
C SER A 96 3.41 -33.40 22.53
N PRO A 97 2.33 -33.36 23.32
CA PRO A 97 2.43 -33.39 24.77
C PRO A 97 2.84 -34.81 25.18
N ALA A 98 3.96 -34.92 25.90
CA ALA A 98 4.35 -36.16 26.56
C ALA A 98 3.40 -36.43 27.74
N SER A 99 2.81 -37.61 27.75
CA SER A 99 2.04 -38.20 28.86
C SER A 99 2.87 -38.40 30.12
#